data_AF-A0A512DKW0-F1
#
_entry.id   AF-A0A512DKW0-F1
#
_cell.length_a   1.000
_cell.length_b   1.000
_cell.length_c   1.000
_cell.angle_alpha   90.00
_cell.angle_beta   90.00
_cell.angle_gamma   90.00
#
_symmetry.space_group_name_H-M   'P 1'
#
loop_
_entity.id
_entity.type
_entity.pdbx_description
1 polymer ?
#
loop_
_entity_poly.entity_id
_entity_poly.type
_entity_poly.pdbx_seq_one_letter_code
_entity_poly.pdbx_strand_id
1 'polypeptide(L)'
;MLGTILSRVIGLVFCVAVAATSFLWMDRLTAAGVLALTMGVAFLVVLRLLAPLTELRRALELLAEGRTDFVVPYRDRRDEAGAMARAVETIRAGKAAVDRMIEDDRASLERRQARMERRDRRIGSFEQALTSVSISLSAAAGHMGEQSGRLGEVATATAASASAVASAAAQSTANVEAVAAATEELSASIQDIVRQVSESSAIARLSVEQAERTNATVAGLADAATRIGEIVALIGSIAEQTNLLALNATIEAARAGEAGKGFAIVAAEVKGLATQTARATEDISTQIAALQQVAGDAAGAISGIGGTIRRIAAIVSAIASAVERQETSTREIARNVTQVNDGTRVVTEHADRALTKASEASGMAEDGRAVVTRLAGHTEALREHLESFINDMRAA
;
A
#
# COMPACT_ATOMS: atom_id res chain seq x y z
N MET A 1 -0.69 193.17 -16.10
CA MET A 1 -0.24 192.52 -17.36
C MET A 1 0.75 191.39 -17.00
N LEU A 2 0.25 190.37 -16.31
CA LEU A 2 0.99 189.21 -15.75
C LEU A 2 -0.05 188.14 -15.31
N GLY A 3 -1.20 188.00 -15.98
CA GLY A 3 -1.29 187.83 -17.41
C GLY A 3 -0.89 186.39 -17.74
N THR A 4 -1.88 185.49 -17.66
CA THR A 4 -2.14 184.42 -18.64
C THR A 4 -1.06 183.35 -18.92
N ILE A 5 0.17 183.49 -18.43
CA ILE A 5 1.25 182.50 -18.61
C ILE A 5 1.16 181.42 -17.52
N LEU A 6 0.84 181.76 -16.27
CA LEU A 6 0.81 180.77 -15.17
C LEU A 6 -0.33 179.74 -15.31
N SER A 7 -1.48 180.14 -15.88
CA SER A 7 -2.62 179.23 -16.11
C SER A 7 -2.38 178.25 -17.27
N ARG A 8 -1.62 178.63 -18.30
CA ARG A 8 -1.30 177.74 -19.43
C ARG A 8 -0.22 176.71 -19.10
N VAL A 9 0.71 177.02 -18.20
CA VAL A 9 1.75 176.07 -17.78
C VAL A 9 1.18 174.95 -16.90
N ILE A 10 0.21 175.25 -16.03
CA ILE A 10 -0.42 174.24 -15.16
C ILE A 10 -1.29 173.25 -15.98
N GLY A 11 -1.98 173.73 -17.03
CA GLY A 11 -2.77 172.85 -17.90
C GLY A 11 -1.93 171.85 -18.72
N LEU A 12 -0.71 172.24 -19.14
CA LEU A 12 0.16 171.35 -19.93
C LEU A 12 0.77 170.24 -19.06
N VAL A 13 1.12 170.54 -17.80
CA VAL A 13 1.70 169.55 -16.87
C VAL A 13 0.66 168.49 -16.47
N PHE A 14 -0.61 168.86 -16.32
CA PHE A 14 -1.66 167.88 -15.98
C PHE A 14 -1.97 166.90 -17.12
N CYS A 15 -1.86 167.35 -18.38
CA CYS A 15 -2.13 166.47 -19.53
C CYS A 15 -1.02 165.44 -19.78
N VAL A 16 0.25 165.76 -19.47
CA VAL A 16 1.37 164.83 -19.60
C VAL A 16 1.37 163.77 -18.49
N ALA A 17 0.93 164.13 -17.27
CA ALA A 17 0.88 163.19 -16.14
C ALA A 17 -0.17 162.08 -16.33
N VAL A 18 -1.33 162.38 -16.94
CA VAL A 18 -2.39 161.37 -17.16
C VAL A 18 -1.96 160.36 -18.23
N ALA A 19 -1.31 160.79 -19.33
CA ALA A 19 -0.89 159.89 -20.40
C ALA A 19 0.16 158.86 -19.96
N ALA A 20 1.08 159.23 -19.06
CA ALA A 20 2.13 158.32 -18.56
C ALA A 20 1.59 157.20 -17.65
N THR A 21 0.48 157.43 -16.92
CA THR A 21 -0.09 156.42 -16.03
C THR A 21 -0.82 155.31 -16.78
N SER A 22 -1.48 155.61 -17.90
CA SER A 22 -2.23 154.63 -18.71
C SER A 22 -1.36 153.58 -19.41
N PHE A 23 -0.09 153.86 -19.70
CA PHE A 23 0.81 152.93 -20.40
C PHE A 23 1.33 151.79 -19.48
N LEU A 24 1.45 152.04 -18.17
CA LEU A 24 1.97 151.07 -17.19
C LEU A 24 0.95 149.97 -16.81
N TRP A 25 -0.34 150.20 -17.00
CA TRP A 25 -1.39 149.21 -16.66
C TRP A 25 -1.58 148.15 -17.74
N MET A 26 -1.31 148.48 -19.02
CA MET A 26 -1.49 147.53 -20.13
C MET A 26 -0.41 146.44 -20.14
N ASP A 27 0.82 146.77 -19.73
CA ASP A 27 1.95 145.83 -19.66
C ASP A 27 1.84 144.80 -18.52
N ARG A 28 1.09 145.11 -17.45
CA ARG A 28 0.88 144.19 -16.32
C ARG A 28 -0.19 143.12 -16.60
N LEU A 29 -1.19 143.44 -17.44
CA LEU A 29 -2.26 142.49 -17.81
C LEU A 29 -1.76 141.41 -18.78
N THR A 30 -0.88 141.76 -19.72
CA THR A 30 -0.28 140.79 -20.65
C THR A 30 0.66 139.82 -19.93
N ALA A 31 1.48 140.31 -18.98
CA ALA A 31 2.35 139.45 -18.18
C ALA A 31 1.57 138.46 -17.30
N ALA A 32 0.45 138.88 -16.69
CA ALA A 32 -0.40 138.00 -15.89
C ALA A 32 -1.08 136.90 -16.73
N GLY A 33 -1.51 137.23 -17.95
CA GLY A 33 -2.12 136.26 -18.87
C GLY A 33 -1.17 135.15 -19.32
N VAL A 34 0.09 135.49 -19.61
CA VAL A 34 1.12 134.51 -20.00
C VAL A 34 1.50 133.60 -18.82
N LEU A 35 1.57 134.14 -17.60
CA LEU A 35 1.87 133.36 -16.40
C LEU A 35 0.76 132.34 -16.08
N ALA A 36 -0.51 132.76 -16.19
CA ALA A 36 -1.64 131.86 -15.95
C ALA A 36 -1.72 130.72 -16.97
N LEU A 37 -1.43 131.00 -18.26
CA LEU A 37 -1.42 129.99 -19.32
C LEU A 37 -0.30 128.97 -19.11
N THR A 38 0.91 129.43 -18.77
CA THR A 38 2.06 128.55 -18.51
C THR A 38 1.86 127.67 -17.28
N MET A 39 1.30 128.21 -16.18
CA MET A 39 0.93 127.41 -15.00
C MET A 39 -0.16 126.39 -15.31
N GLY A 40 -1.18 126.77 -16.09
CA GLY A 40 -2.26 125.87 -16.49
C GLY A 40 -1.78 124.72 -17.37
N VAL A 41 -0.88 124.99 -18.32
CA VAL A 41 -0.26 123.96 -19.17
C VAL A 41 0.65 123.05 -18.34
N ALA A 42 1.47 123.59 -17.44
CA ALA A 42 2.31 122.79 -16.55
C ALA A 42 1.48 121.86 -15.65
N PHE A 43 0.37 122.35 -15.10
CA PHE A 43 -0.52 121.56 -14.25
C PHE A 43 -1.20 120.42 -15.02
N LEU A 44 -1.62 120.66 -16.26
CA LEU A 44 -2.19 119.64 -17.16
C LEU A 44 -1.16 118.54 -17.52
N VAL A 45 0.10 118.93 -17.74
CA VAL A 45 1.19 117.99 -18.04
C VAL A 45 1.52 117.12 -16.82
N VAL A 46 1.60 117.71 -15.63
CA VAL A 46 1.85 117.00 -14.36
C VAL A 46 0.76 115.97 -14.07
N LEU A 47 -0.52 116.34 -14.24
CA LEU A 47 -1.64 115.40 -14.04
C LEU A 47 -1.68 114.29 -15.10
N ARG A 48 -1.26 114.56 -16.35
CA ARG A 48 -1.21 113.53 -17.41
C ARG A 48 -0.06 112.54 -17.29
N LEU A 49 1.02 112.90 -16.59
CA LEU A 49 2.23 112.08 -16.42
C LEU A 49 2.27 111.33 -15.08
N LEU A 50 1.80 111.93 -13.97
CA LEU A 50 1.92 111.31 -12.64
C LEU A 50 0.89 110.18 -12.39
N ALA A 51 -0.36 110.33 -12.84
CA ALA A 51 -1.40 109.33 -12.58
C ALA A 51 -1.07 107.92 -13.14
N PRO A 52 -0.55 107.78 -14.39
CA PRO A 52 -0.15 106.47 -14.92
C PRO A 52 1.01 105.81 -14.17
N LEU A 53 1.96 106.60 -13.66
CA LEU A 53 3.13 106.08 -12.94
C LEU A 53 2.74 105.48 -11.59
N THR A 54 1.77 106.08 -10.88
CA THR A 54 1.28 105.56 -9.59
C THR A 54 0.59 104.19 -9.75
N GLU A 55 -0.21 104.02 -10.81
CA GLU A 55 -0.88 102.75 -11.09
C GLU A 55 0.09 101.66 -11.59
N LEU A 56 1.09 102.03 -12.40
CA LEU A 56 2.15 101.10 -12.82
C LEU A 56 3.06 100.67 -11.66
N ARG A 57 3.33 101.58 -10.72
CA ARG A 57 4.01 101.24 -9.45
C ARG A 57 3.19 100.22 -8.66
N ARG A 58 1.88 100.42 -8.52
CA ARG A 58 0.99 99.49 -7.83
C ARG A 58 0.94 98.12 -8.51
N ALA A 59 0.92 98.09 -9.84
CA ALA A 59 1.04 96.86 -10.61
C ALA A 59 2.36 96.11 -10.35
N LEU A 60 3.48 96.83 -10.23
CA LEU A 60 4.77 96.25 -9.85
C LEU A 60 4.82 95.75 -8.40
N GLU A 61 4.19 96.46 -7.46
CA GLU A 61 4.05 96.02 -6.07
C GLU A 61 3.25 94.71 -5.98
N LEU A 62 2.13 94.60 -6.69
CA LEU A 62 1.34 93.36 -6.76
C LEU A 62 2.14 92.18 -7.36
N LEU A 63 2.97 92.45 -8.37
CA LEU A 63 3.89 91.50 -8.97
C LEU A 63 4.98 91.03 -7.99
N ALA A 64 5.53 91.95 -7.20
CA ALA A 64 6.52 91.67 -6.16
C ALA A 64 5.93 90.87 -4.98
N GLU A 65 4.65 91.07 -4.68
CA GLU A 65 3.87 90.25 -3.73
C GLU A 65 3.50 88.86 -4.29
N GLY A 66 3.87 88.57 -5.53
CA GLY A 66 3.61 87.27 -6.15
C GLY A 66 2.23 87.13 -6.79
N ARG A 67 1.40 88.17 -6.79
CA ARG A 67 0.07 88.15 -7.41
C ARG A 67 0.20 88.44 -8.90
N THR A 68 -0.47 87.64 -9.73
CA THR A 68 -0.53 87.88 -11.19
C THR A 68 -1.98 88.02 -11.69
N ASP A 69 -2.95 88.00 -10.77
CA ASP A 69 -4.38 88.10 -11.05
C ASP A 69 -4.88 89.55 -11.05
N PHE A 70 -4.33 90.39 -11.92
CA PHE A 70 -4.74 91.78 -12.11
C PHE A 70 -4.40 92.25 -13.53
N VAL A 71 -5.15 93.16 -14.14
CA VAL A 71 -4.86 93.65 -15.50
C VAL A 71 -3.98 94.90 -15.43
N VAL A 72 -2.89 94.95 -16.20
CA VAL A 72 -2.01 96.13 -16.25
C VAL A 72 -2.72 97.28 -17.00
N PRO A 73 -3.00 98.43 -16.33
CA PRO A 73 -3.71 99.54 -16.95
C PRO A 73 -2.81 100.31 -17.94
N TYR A 74 -3.43 101.10 -18.84
CA TYR A 74 -2.75 102.02 -19.78
C TYR A 74 -1.90 101.38 -20.89
N ARG A 75 -2.07 100.08 -21.16
CA ARG A 75 -1.36 99.33 -22.21
C ARG A 75 -1.49 99.93 -23.62
N ASP A 76 -2.65 100.54 -23.91
CA ASP A 76 -3.00 101.08 -25.22
C ASP A 76 -2.46 102.50 -25.49
N ARG A 77 -1.79 103.12 -24.50
CA ARG A 77 -1.15 104.42 -24.71
C ARG A 77 0.07 104.30 -25.62
N ARG A 78 0.27 105.33 -26.45
CA ARG A 78 1.39 105.44 -27.41
C ARG A 78 2.57 106.27 -26.87
N ASP A 79 2.56 106.59 -25.58
CA ASP A 79 3.62 107.32 -24.89
C ASP A 79 4.51 106.38 -24.05
N GLU A 80 5.47 106.96 -23.35
CA GLU A 80 6.45 106.27 -22.49
C GLU A 80 5.76 105.50 -21.36
N ALA A 81 4.67 106.03 -20.81
CA ALA A 81 3.86 105.33 -19.81
C ALA A 81 3.22 104.06 -20.39
N GLY A 82 2.72 104.12 -21.63
CA GLY A 82 2.25 102.94 -22.36
C GLY A 82 3.36 101.92 -22.65
N ALA A 83 4.59 102.37 -22.91
CA ALA A 83 5.73 101.48 -23.08
C ALA A 83 6.10 100.74 -21.78
N MET A 84 6.09 101.44 -20.63
CA MET A 84 6.27 100.82 -19.32
C MET A 84 5.14 99.85 -18.98
N ALA A 85 3.88 100.20 -19.27
CA ALA A 85 2.73 99.31 -19.09
C ALA A 85 2.89 97.99 -19.86
N ARG A 86 3.36 98.04 -21.11
CA ARG A 86 3.65 96.83 -21.90
C ARG A 86 4.81 96.02 -21.30
N ALA A 87 5.85 96.67 -20.77
CA ALA A 87 6.96 95.99 -20.10
C ALA A 87 6.50 95.28 -18.81
N VAL A 88 5.70 95.94 -17.97
CA VAL A 88 5.11 95.36 -16.74
C VAL A 88 4.19 94.19 -17.06
N GLU A 89 3.39 94.27 -18.13
CA GLU A 89 2.56 93.15 -18.58
C GLU A 89 3.39 91.96 -19.10
N THR A 90 4.51 92.20 -19.80
CA THR A 90 5.44 91.12 -20.16
C THR A 90 6.04 90.45 -18.92
N ILE A 91 6.37 91.22 -17.88
CA ILE A 91 6.86 90.69 -16.60
C ILE A 91 5.77 89.90 -15.87
N ARG A 92 4.53 90.42 -15.81
CA ARG A 92 3.36 89.73 -15.25
C ARG A 92 3.08 88.42 -15.97
N ALA A 93 3.01 88.44 -17.31
CA ALA A 93 2.76 87.27 -18.13
C ALA A 93 3.89 86.25 -18.00
N GLY A 94 5.16 86.71 -17.95
CA GLY A 94 6.32 85.86 -17.69
C GLY A 94 6.26 85.19 -16.32
N LYS A 95 5.92 85.93 -15.25
CA LYS A 95 5.76 85.38 -13.90
C LYS A 95 4.60 84.39 -13.81
N ALA A 96 3.44 84.72 -14.37
CA ALA A 96 2.29 83.81 -14.41
C ALA A 96 2.59 82.53 -15.20
N ALA A 97 3.39 82.61 -16.28
CA ALA A 97 3.86 81.45 -17.01
C ALA A 97 4.83 80.59 -16.19
N VAL A 98 5.76 81.20 -15.46
CA VAL A 98 6.69 80.51 -14.55
C VAL A 98 5.96 79.81 -13.41
N ASP A 99 5.00 80.47 -12.76
CA ASP A 99 4.24 79.89 -11.65
C ASP A 99 3.41 78.67 -12.13
N ARG A 100 2.77 78.74 -13.31
CA ARG A 100 2.10 77.59 -13.93
C ARG A 100 3.07 76.46 -14.30
N MET A 101 4.27 76.79 -14.78
CA MET A 101 5.28 75.81 -15.12
C MET A 101 5.79 75.07 -13.88
N ILE A 102 5.95 75.78 -12.75
CA ILE A 102 6.34 75.18 -11.46
C ILE A 102 5.23 74.25 -10.93
N GLU A 103 3.96 74.64 -11.03
CA GLU A 103 2.83 73.79 -10.62
C GLU A 103 2.70 72.54 -11.50
N ASP A 104 2.83 72.68 -12.83
CA ASP A 104 2.76 71.53 -13.74
C ASP A 104 3.98 70.60 -13.57
N ASP A 105 5.19 71.15 -13.35
CA ASP A 105 6.38 70.35 -13.05
C ASP A 105 6.24 69.58 -11.73
N ARG A 106 5.75 70.22 -10.66
CA ARG A 106 5.42 69.54 -9.39
C ARG A 106 4.37 68.45 -9.58
N ALA A 107 3.28 68.74 -10.26
CA ALA A 107 2.24 67.74 -10.56
C ALA A 107 2.78 66.60 -11.43
N SER A 108 3.70 66.88 -12.35
CA SER A 108 4.35 65.87 -13.20
C SER A 108 5.29 64.96 -12.39
N LEU A 109 6.04 65.54 -11.44
CA LEU A 109 6.93 64.83 -10.53
C LEU A 109 6.15 63.94 -9.57
N GLU A 110 5.07 64.45 -8.95
CA GLU A 110 4.18 63.67 -8.10
C GLU A 110 3.53 62.51 -8.85
N ARG A 111 3.04 62.74 -10.07
CA ARG A 111 2.50 61.66 -10.93
C ARG A 111 3.59 60.65 -11.30
N ARG A 112 4.83 61.07 -11.57
CA ARG A 112 5.96 60.17 -11.82
C ARG A 112 6.27 59.32 -10.59
N GLN A 113 6.36 59.94 -9.42
CA GLN A 113 6.67 59.27 -8.16
C GLN A 113 5.56 58.29 -7.75
N ALA A 114 4.29 58.70 -7.85
CA ALA A 114 3.15 57.81 -7.62
C ALA A 114 3.10 56.63 -8.61
N ARG A 115 3.53 56.82 -9.86
CA ARG A 115 3.68 55.72 -10.84
C ARG A 115 4.83 54.78 -10.46
N MET A 116 5.98 55.30 -10.05
CA MET A 116 7.11 54.49 -9.60
C MET A 116 6.74 53.67 -8.36
N GLU A 117 6.12 54.28 -7.34
CA GLU A 117 5.67 53.56 -6.15
C GLU A 117 4.64 52.47 -6.46
N ARG A 118 3.70 52.73 -7.39
CA ARG A 118 2.73 51.70 -7.83
C ARG A 118 3.42 50.56 -8.56
N ARG A 119 4.43 50.85 -9.39
CA ARG A 119 5.24 49.86 -10.09
C ARG A 119 6.01 49.01 -9.08
N ASP A 120 6.74 49.64 -8.15
CA ASP A 120 7.56 48.94 -7.16
C ASP A 120 6.72 48.08 -6.23
N ARG A 121 5.54 48.55 -5.79
CA ARG A 121 4.60 47.71 -5.03
C ARG A 121 4.12 46.50 -5.82
N ARG A 122 3.83 46.66 -7.12
CA ARG A 122 3.44 45.53 -7.99
C ARG A 122 4.59 44.54 -8.17
N ILE A 123 5.80 45.03 -8.44
CA ILE A 123 7.01 44.19 -8.55
C ILE A 123 7.23 43.43 -7.25
N GLY A 124 7.21 44.09 -6.09
CA GLY A 124 7.38 43.43 -4.80
C GLY A 124 6.30 42.39 -4.49
N SER A 125 5.02 42.68 -4.81
CA SER A 125 3.94 41.70 -4.65
C SER A 125 4.08 40.50 -5.59
N PHE A 126 4.56 40.73 -6.81
CA PHE A 126 4.80 39.67 -7.80
C PHE A 126 6.00 38.80 -7.40
N GLU A 127 7.09 39.41 -6.93
CA GLU A 127 8.27 38.75 -6.38
C GLU A 127 7.90 37.83 -5.20
N GLN A 128 7.10 38.33 -4.26
CA GLN A 128 6.61 37.54 -3.13
C GLN A 128 5.73 36.37 -3.58
N ALA A 129 4.80 36.61 -4.50
CA ALA A 129 3.91 35.57 -5.02
C ALA A 129 4.69 34.46 -5.72
N LEU A 130 5.64 34.80 -6.59
CA LEU A 130 6.47 33.80 -7.29
C LEU A 130 7.43 33.08 -6.35
N THR A 131 8.03 33.78 -5.38
CA THR A 131 8.86 33.14 -4.35
C THR A 131 8.05 32.12 -3.55
N SER A 132 6.82 32.47 -3.16
CA SER A 132 5.91 31.57 -2.46
C SER A 132 5.54 30.33 -3.30
N VAL A 133 5.26 30.51 -4.60
CA VAL A 133 4.99 29.40 -5.54
C VAL A 133 6.23 28.51 -5.70
N SER A 134 7.41 29.09 -5.84
CA SER A 134 8.69 28.37 -5.99
C SER A 134 9.03 27.52 -4.75
N ILE A 135 8.85 28.09 -3.54
CA ILE A 135 8.99 27.35 -2.29
C ILE A 135 7.98 26.19 -2.22
N SER A 136 6.71 26.45 -2.56
CA SER A 136 5.65 25.44 -2.53
C SER A 136 5.93 24.31 -3.53
N LEU A 137 6.43 24.65 -4.72
CA LEU A 137 6.80 23.70 -5.77
C LEU A 137 8.00 22.84 -5.36
N SER A 138 9.01 23.44 -4.74
CA SER A 138 10.18 22.74 -4.19
C SER A 138 9.76 21.78 -3.08
N ALA A 139 8.87 22.20 -2.17
CA ALA A 139 8.35 21.35 -1.10
C ALA A 139 7.54 20.18 -1.67
N ALA A 140 6.67 20.42 -2.67
CA ALA A 140 5.92 19.37 -3.35
C ALA A 140 6.84 18.38 -4.09
N ALA A 141 7.89 18.87 -4.75
CA ALA A 141 8.90 18.03 -5.39
C ALA A 141 9.66 17.17 -4.37
N GLY A 142 10.05 17.75 -3.24
CA GLY A 142 10.69 17.03 -2.13
C GLY A 142 9.82 15.89 -1.59
N HIS A 143 8.53 16.18 -1.32
CA HIS A 143 7.56 15.17 -0.89
C HIS A 143 7.38 14.06 -1.93
N MET A 144 7.27 14.40 -3.22
CA MET A 144 7.16 13.40 -4.28
C MET A 144 8.43 12.55 -4.40
N GLY A 145 9.60 13.14 -4.15
CA GLY A 145 10.89 12.43 -4.13
C GLY A 145 10.96 11.42 -3.00
N GLU A 146 10.53 11.81 -1.80
CA GLU A 146 10.42 10.91 -0.65
C GLU A 146 9.42 9.77 -0.92
N GLN A 147 8.23 10.09 -1.46
CA GLN A 147 7.22 9.08 -1.81
C GLN A 147 7.72 8.10 -2.87
N SER A 148 8.41 8.58 -3.90
CA SER A 148 9.03 7.73 -4.93
C SER A 148 10.16 6.88 -4.33
N GLY A 149 10.94 7.45 -3.41
CA GLY A 149 11.92 6.74 -2.60
C GLY A 149 11.33 5.52 -1.89
N ARG A 150 10.31 5.78 -1.07
CA ARG A 150 9.58 4.76 -0.31
C ARG A 150 8.90 3.73 -1.22
N LEU A 151 8.34 4.15 -2.35
CA LEU A 151 7.72 3.23 -3.31
C LEU A 151 8.74 2.23 -3.85
N GLY A 152 9.96 2.68 -4.19
CA GLY A 152 11.03 1.81 -4.65
C GLY A 152 11.53 0.82 -3.58
N GLU A 153 11.59 1.25 -2.32
CA GLU A 153 11.92 0.37 -1.18
C GLU A 153 10.85 -0.70 -0.98
N VAL A 154 9.57 -0.32 -0.98
CA VAL A 154 8.43 -1.25 -0.86
C VAL A 154 8.39 -2.22 -2.03
N ALA A 155 8.65 -1.75 -3.24
CA ALA A 155 8.74 -2.60 -4.42
C ALA A 155 9.87 -3.63 -4.30
N THR A 156 11.07 -3.21 -3.89
CA THR A 156 12.21 -4.10 -3.67
C THR A 156 11.91 -5.15 -2.60
N ALA A 157 11.32 -4.74 -1.47
CA ALA A 157 10.92 -5.66 -0.40
C ALA A 157 9.85 -6.66 -0.89
N THR A 158 8.87 -6.20 -1.65
CA THR A 158 7.81 -7.04 -2.22
C THR A 158 8.38 -8.07 -3.19
N ALA A 159 9.33 -7.68 -4.05
CA ALA A 159 10.01 -8.60 -4.97
C ALA A 159 10.79 -9.68 -4.22
N ALA A 160 11.52 -9.30 -3.15
CA ALA A 160 12.25 -10.25 -2.32
C ALA A 160 11.31 -11.25 -1.62
N SER A 161 10.19 -10.77 -1.05
CA SER A 161 9.18 -11.64 -0.44
C SER A 161 8.52 -12.57 -1.46
N ALA A 162 8.16 -12.06 -2.64
CA ALA A 162 7.57 -12.87 -3.71
C ALA A 162 8.53 -13.98 -4.18
N SER A 163 9.82 -13.66 -4.35
CA SER A 163 10.86 -14.65 -4.69
C SER A 163 11.01 -15.74 -3.63
N ALA A 164 11.01 -15.36 -2.34
CA ALA A 164 11.07 -16.32 -1.24
C ALA A 164 9.83 -17.23 -1.22
N VAL A 165 8.63 -16.69 -1.46
CA VAL A 165 7.39 -17.47 -1.57
C VAL A 165 7.45 -18.43 -2.75
N ALA A 166 7.92 -17.99 -3.92
CA ALA A 166 8.07 -18.85 -5.10
C ALA A 166 9.03 -20.03 -4.84
N SER A 167 10.16 -19.77 -4.17
CA SER A 167 11.10 -20.83 -3.78
C SER A 167 10.49 -21.81 -2.77
N ALA A 168 9.76 -21.32 -1.76
CA ALA A 168 9.07 -22.17 -0.79
C ALA A 168 7.96 -23.02 -1.45
N ALA A 169 7.25 -22.45 -2.44
CA ALA A 169 6.27 -23.16 -3.24
C ALA A 169 6.93 -24.28 -4.07
N ALA A 170 8.04 -23.99 -4.76
CA ALA A 170 8.79 -25.00 -5.52
C ALA A 170 9.28 -26.16 -4.63
N GLN A 171 9.80 -25.87 -3.45
CA GLN A 171 10.17 -26.90 -2.47
C GLN A 171 8.94 -27.71 -2.00
N SER A 172 7.81 -27.05 -1.79
CA SER A 172 6.56 -27.72 -1.41
C SER A 172 6.07 -28.66 -2.51
N THR A 173 6.16 -28.27 -3.79
CA THR A 173 5.84 -29.15 -4.93
C THR A 173 6.71 -30.40 -4.91
N ALA A 174 8.03 -30.27 -4.75
CA ALA A 174 8.93 -31.43 -4.69
C ALA A 174 8.59 -32.38 -3.52
N ASN A 175 8.24 -31.82 -2.35
CA ASN A 175 7.80 -32.63 -1.22
C ASN A 175 6.47 -33.36 -1.52
N VAL A 176 5.51 -32.68 -2.15
CA VAL A 176 4.21 -33.26 -2.52
C VAL A 176 4.37 -34.38 -3.55
N GLU A 177 5.27 -34.23 -4.53
CA GLU A 177 5.62 -35.30 -5.48
C GLU A 177 6.21 -36.52 -4.78
N ALA A 178 7.09 -36.32 -3.78
CA ALA A 178 7.63 -37.41 -2.98
C ALA A 178 6.54 -38.13 -2.17
N VAL A 179 5.59 -37.38 -1.58
CA VAL A 179 4.43 -37.97 -0.89
C VAL A 179 3.53 -38.71 -1.87
N ALA A 180 3.32 -38.19 -3.08
CA ALA A 180 2.54 -38.85 -4.12
C ALA A 180 3.13 -40.23 -4.45
N ALA A 181 4.44 -40.29 -4.74
CA ALA A 181 5.15 -41.53 -5.03
C ALA A 181 5.05 -42.53 -3.87
N ALA A 182 5.25 -42.07 -2.63
CA ALA A 182 5.10 -42.92 -1.44
C ALA A 182 3.65 -43.44 -1.26
N THR A 183 2.65 -42.64 -1.64
CA THR A 183 1.23 -43.03 -1.56
C THR A 183 0.85 -44.06 -2.63
N GLU A 184 1.45 -43.97 -3.82
CA GLU A 184 1.32 -44.99 -4.87
C GLU A 184 1.96 -46.32 -4.44
N GLU A 185 3.17 -46.27 -3.87
CA GLU A 185 3.86 -47.46 -3.35
C GLU A 185 3.06 -48.11 -2.19
N LEU A 186 2.54 -47.30 -1.26
CA LEU A 186 1.64 -47.78 -0.21
C LEU A 186 0.37 -48.43 -0.77
N SER A 187 -0.22 -47.86 -1.83
CA SER A 187 -1.40 -48.42 -2.46
C SER A 187 -1.11 -49.80 -3.07
N ALA A 188 0.03 -49.96 -3.73
CA ALA A 188 0.48 -51.25 -4.25
C ALA A 188 0.71 -52.27 -3.12
N SER A 189 1.41 -51.86 -2.04
CA SER A 189 1.65 -52.70 -0.87
C SER A 189 0.36 -53.16 -0.20
N ILE A 190 -0.63 -52.27 -0.08
CA ILE A 190 -1.96 -52.60 0.45
C ILE A 190 -2.65 -53.67 -0.40
N GLN A 191 -2.60 -53.56 -1.73
CA GLN A 191 -3.19 -54.58 -2.63
C GLN A 191 -2.52 -55.95 -2.46
N ASP A 192 -1.19 -55.98 -2.29
CA ASP A 192 -0.47 -57.22 -2.01
C ASP A 192 -0.87 -57.83 -0.65
N ILE A 193 -1.02 -57.00 0.38
CA ILE A 193 -1.49 -57.45 1.69
C ILE A 193 -2.92 -57.99 1.60
N VAL A 194 -3.83 -57.33 0.87
CA VAL A 194 -5.20 -57.83 0.64
C VAL A 194 -5.18 -59.23 0.01
N ARG A 195 -4.33 -59.45 -0.99
CA ARG A 195 -4.15 -60.77 -1.62
C ARG A 195 -3.65 -61.81 -0.63
N GLN A 196 -2.60 -61.49 0.14
CA GLN A 196 -2.03 -62.39 1.16
C GLN A 196 -3.01 -62.72 2.29
N VAL A 197 -3.80 -61.76 2.73
CA VAL A 197 -4.85 -61.94 3.74
C VAL A 197 -5.95 -62.87 3.22
N SER A 198 -6.36 -62.69 1.97
CA SER A 198 -7.36 -63.55 1.32
C SER A 198 -6.88 -65.00 1.20
N GLU A 199 -5.62 -65.18 0.79
CA GLU A 199 -4.96 -66.49 0.71
C GLU A 199 -4.82 -67.15 2.10
N SER A 200 -4.34 -66.41 3.09
CA SER A 200 -4.22 -66.89 4.48
C SER A 200 -5.56 -67.31 5.07
N SER A 201 -6.63 -66.56 4.77
CA SER A 201 -8.00 -66.87 5.17
C SER A 201 -8.49 -68.18 4.54
N ALA A 202 -8.17 -68.42 3.27
CA ALA A 202 -8.51 -69.67 2.58
C ALA A 202 -7.75 -70.87 3.17
N ILE A 203 -6.44 -70.72 3.41
CA ILE A 203 -5.60 -71.76 4.02
C ILE A 203 -6.10 -72.11 5.43
N ALA A 204 -6.46 -71.11 6.24
CA ALA A 204 -6.99 -71.35 7.58
C ALA A 204 -8.31 -72.15 7.52
N ARG A 205 -9.24 -71.81 6.61
CA ARG A 205 -10.49 -72.58 6.43
C ARG A 205 -10.23 -74.03 6.03
N LEU A 206 -9.36 -74.26 5.02
CA LEU A 206 -8.95 -75.60 4.59
C LEU A 206 -8.33 -76.40 5.73
N SER A 207 -7.51 -75.75 6.56
CA SER A 207 -6.83 -76.39 7.69
C SER A 207 -7.81 -76.78 8.82
N VAL A 208 -8.84 -75.97 9.08
CA VAL A 208 -9.93 -76.36 10.02
C VAL A 208 -10.65 -77.59 9.50
N GLU A 209 -11.04 -77.60 8.23
CA GLU A 209 -11.73 -78.75 7.63
C GLU A 209 -10.88 -80.01 7.70
N GLN A 210 -9.57 -79.90 7.42
CA GLN A 210 -8.65 -81.03 7.47
C GLN A 210 -8.44 -81.55 8.90
N ALA A 211 -8.41 -80.66 9.91
CA ALA A 211 -8.39 -81.04 11.32
C ALA A 211 -9.68 -81.77 11.74
N GLU A 212 -10.85 -81.30 11.30
CA GLU A 212 -12.13 -81.96 11.56
C GLU A 212 -12.22 -83.37 10.95
N ARG A 213 -11.78 -83.53 9.69
CA ARG A 213 -11.70 -84.86 9.04
C ARG A 213 -10.73 -85.81 9.76
N THR A 214 -9.59 -85.28 10.23
CA THR A 214 -8.61 -86.09 10.96
C THR A 214 -9.18 -86.51 12.32
N ASN A 215 -9.86 -85.60 13.02
CA ASN A 215 -10.52 -85.89 14.29
C ASN A 215 -11.60 -86.98 14.14
N ALA A 216 -12.39 -86.93 13.06
CA ALA A 216 -13.37 -87.96 12.74
C ALA A 216 -12.72 -89.34 12.49
N THR A 217 -11.59 -89.37 11.78
CA THR A 217 -10.82 -90.60 11.55
C THR A 217 -10.31 -91.21 12.86
N VAL A 218 -9.74 -90.38 13.75
CA VAL A 218 -9.23 -90.82 15.06
C VAL A 218 -10.38 -91.30 15.97
N ALA A 219 -11.52 -90.61 15.95
CA ALA A 219 -12.71 -91.07 16.67
C ALA A 219 -13.20 -92.44 16.16
N GLY A 220 -13.17 -92.67 14.84
CA GLY A 220 -13.48 -93.98 14.26
C GLY A 220 -12.49 -95.07 14.68
N LEU A 221 -11.19 -94.75 14.79
CA LEU A 221 -10.18 -95.68 15.31
C LEU A 221 -10.45 -96.05 16.78
N ALA A 222 -10.84 -95.07 17.61
CA ALA A 222 -11.20 -95.30 19.01
C ALA A 222 -12.46 -96.19 19.16
N ASP A 223 -13.48 -95.99 18.31
CA ASP A 223 -14.67 -96.86 18.27
C ASP A 223 -14.30 -98.29 17.86
N ALA A 224 -13.47 -98.44 16.82
CA ALA A 224 -13.00 -99.76 16.36
C ALA A 224 -12.20 -100.48 17.45
N ALA A 225 -11.31 -99.78 18.17
CA ALA A 225 -10.56 -100.35 19.28
C ALA A 225 -11.49 -100.81 20.41
N THR A 226 -12.54 -100.06 20.72
CA THR A 226 -13.57 -100.44 21.70
C THR A 226 -14.27 -101.75 21.32
N ARG A 227 -14.72 -101.87 20.06
CA ARG A 227 -15.36 -103.11 19.56
C ARG A 227 -14.41 -104.31 19.60
N ILE A 228 -13.13 -104.11 19.27
CA ILE A 228 -12.13 -105.18 19.39
C ILE A 228 -11.96 -105.59 20.86
N GLY A 229 -11.92 -104.62 21.78
CA GLY A 229 -11.88 -104.89 23.22
C GLY A 229 -13.05 -105.75 23.70
N GLU A 230 -14.27 -105.47 23.24
CA GLU A 230 -15.46 -106.29 23.54
C GLU A 230 -15.33 -107.72 23.03
N ILE A 231 -14.81 -107.91 21.81
CA ILE A 231 -14.58 -109.23 21.22
C ILE A 231 -13.50 -109.99 22.01
N VAL A 232 -12.41 -109.32 22.38
CA VAL A 232 -11.31 -109.93 23.16
C VAL A 232 -11.79 -110.34 24.54
N ALA A 233 -12.63 -109.53 25.20
CA ALA A 233 -13.25 -109.86 26.47
C ALA A 233 -14.16 -111.10 26.36
N LEU A 234 -14.95 -111.20 25.29
CA LEU A 234 -15.77 -112.38 25.00
C LEU A 234 -14.89 -113.64 24.80
N ILE A 235 -13.81 -113.55 24.01
CA ILE A 235 -12.89 -114.67 23.80
C ILE A 235 -12.25 -115.10 25.13
N GLY A 236 -11.86 -114.15 25.98
CA GLY A 236 -11.34 -114.42 27.32
C GLY A 236 -12.32 -115.21 28.17
N SER A 237 -13.61 -114.81 28.18
CA SER A 237 -14.67 -115.53 28.90
C SER A 237 -14.90 -116.96 28.37
N ILE A 238 -14.80 -117.16 27.04
CA ILE A 238 -14.90 -118.48 26.40
C ILE A 238 -13.71 -119.35 26.79
N ALA A 239 -12.49 -118.79 26.81
CA ALA A 239 -11.29 -119.51 27.22
C ALA A 239 -11.38 -119.95 28.70
N GLU A 240 -11.89 -119.09 29.57
CA GLU A 240 -12.10 -119.38 31.00
C GLU A 240 -13.17 -120.49 31.20
N GLN A 241 -14.28 -120.42 30.46
CA GLN A 241 -15.30 -121.47 30.45
C GLN A 241 -14.76 -122.80 29.91
N THR A 242 -13.93 -122.75 28.85
CA THR A 242 -13.30 -123.93 28.26
C THR A 242 -12.31 -124.57 29.23
N ASN A 243 -11.54 -123.76 29.97
CA ASN A 243 -10.65 -124.23 31.01
C ASN A 243 -11.41 -124.95 32.14
N LEU A 244 -12.57 -124.42 32.56
CA LEU A 244 -13.43 -125.08 33.55
C LEU A 244 -14.03 -126.39 33.03
N LEU A 245 -14.47 -126.44 31.77
CA LEU A 245 -14.97 -127.68 31.14
C LEU A 245 -13.86 -128.74 31.03
N ALA A 246 -12.66 -128.33 30.62
CA ALA A 246 -11.50 -129.21 30.53
C ALA A 246 -11.06 -129.73 31.91
N LEU A 247 -11.15 -128.90 32.95
CA LEU A 247 -10.92 -129.31 34.33
C LEU A 247 -11.93 -130.38 34.78
N ASN A 248 -13.23 -130.15 34.53
CA ASN A 248 -14.27 -131.13 34.84
C ASN A 248 -14.06 -132.45 34.08
N ALA A 249 -13.67 -132.38 32.81
CA ALA A 249 -13.33 -133.55 32.00
C ALA A 249 -12.10 -134.30 32.54
N THR A 250 -11.08 -133.57 33.03
CA THR A 250 -9.89 -134.17 33.68
C THR A 250 -10.28 -134.90 34.96
N ILE A 251 -11.19 -134.34 35.77
CA ILE A 251 -11.71 -134.97 36.99
C ILE A 251 -12.47 -136.26 36.65
N GLU A 252 -13.37 -136.23 35.67
CA GLU A 252 -14.15 -137.41 35.29
C GLU A 252 -13.28 -138.49 34.63
N ALA A 253 -12.27 -138.10 33.84
CA ALA A 253 -11.29 -139.02 33.28
C ALA A 253 -10.46 -139.71 34.38
N ALA A 254 -10.07 -138.99 35.45
CA ALA A 254 -9.42 -139.57 36.62
C ALA A 254 -10.34 -140.55 37.36
N ARG A 255 -11.65 -140.25 37.41
CA ARG A 255 -12.68 -141.10 38.02
C ARG A 255 -12.91 -142.41 37.29
N ALA A 256 -12.74 -142.42 35.96
CA ALA A 256 -12.83 -143.60 35.10
C ALA A 256 -11.59 -144.53 35.18
N GLY A 257 -10.54 -144.14 35.93
CA GLY A 257 -9.33 -144.96 36.14
C GLY A 257 -8.56 -145.24 34.84
N GLU A 258 -8.15 -146.49 34.63
CA GLU A 258 -7.35 -146.89 33.44
C GLU A 258 -8.08 -146.65 32.11
N ALA A 259 -9.42 -146.75 32.08
CA ALA A 259 -10.22 -146.53 30.88
C ALA A 259 -10.25 -145.05 30.44
N GLY A 260 -9.96 -144.11 31.36
CA GLY A 260 -10.01 -142.67 31.12
C GLY A 260 -8.69 -142.04 30.68
N LYS A 261 -7.57 -142.77 30.66
CA LYS A 261 -6.22 -142.21 30.41
C LYS A 261 -6.10 -141.39 29.12
N GLY A 262 -6.65 -141.88 28.00
CA GLY A 262 -6.64 -141.14 26.74
C GLY A 262 -7.45 -139.84 26.80
N PHE A 263 -8.59 -139.87 27.50
CA PHE A 263 -9.43 -138.69 27.73
C PHE A 263 -8.76 -137.67 28.65
N ALA A 264 -8.02 -138.13 29.67
CA ALA A 264 -7.26 -137.27 30.57
C ALA A 264 -6.17 -136.46 29.84
N ILE A 265 -5.47 -137.07 28.87
CA ILE A 265 -4.45 -136.38 28.06
C ILE A 265 -5.10 -135.28 27.22
N VAL A 266 -6.20 -135.59 26.52
CA VAL A 266 -6.93 -134.60 25.71
C VAL A 266 -7.46 -133.46 26.60
N ALA A 267 -8.04 -133.79 27.76
CA ALA A 267 -8.55 -132.78 28.69
C ALA A 267 -7.43 -131.86 29.22
N ALA A 268 -6.24 -132.41 29.50
CA ALA A 268 -5.07 -131.63 29.91
C ALA A 268 -4.56 -130.71 28.78
N GLU A 269 -4.54 -131.19 27.53
CA GLU A 269 -4.14 -130.39 26.36
C GLU A 269 -5.12 -129.24 26.11
N VAL A 270 -6.43 -129.52 26.15
CA VAL A 270 -7.48 -128.48 26.04
C VAL A 270 -7.35 -127.45 27.16
N LYS A 271 -7.07 -127.88 28.40
CA LYS A 271 -6.81 -126.99 29.53
C LYS A 271 -5.58 -126.09 29.29
N GLY A 272 -4.51 -126.65 28.73
CA GLY A 272 -3.31 -125.91 28.35
C GLY A 272 -3.59 -124.84 27.29
N LEU A 273 -4.26 -125.21 26.20
CA LEU A 273 -4.71 -124.31 25.14
C LEU A 273 -5.63 -123.20 25.66
N ALA A 274 -6.58 -123.52 26.54
CA ALA A 274 -7.47 -122.56 27.15
C ALA A 274 -6.71 -121.54 28.03
N THR A 275 -5.75 -122.00 28.83
CA THR A 275 -4.89 -121.13 29.64
C THR A 275 -4.02 -120.21 28.76
N GLN A 276 -3.45 -120.76 27.67
CA GLN A 276 -2.67 -119.98 26.72
C GLN A 276 -3.54 -118.92 26.01
N THR A 277 -4.76 -119.29 25.64
CA THR A 277 -5.73 -118.36 25.02
C THR A 277 -6.09 -117.22 25.98
N ALA A 278 -6.37 -117.52 27.25
CA ALA A 278 -6.67 -116.51 28.27
C ALA A 278 -5.52 -115.50 28.44
N ARG A 279 -4.27 -115.98 28.50
CA ARG A 279 -3.09 -115.09 28.55
C ARG A 279 -2.97 -114.22 27.30
N ALA A 280 -3.13 -114.81 26.11
CA ALA A 280 -3.08 -114.05 24.87
C ALA A 280 -4.17 -112.98 24.80
N THR A 281 -5.38 -113.25 25.29
CA THR A 281 -6.45 -112.24 25.37
C THR A 281 -6.17 -111.13 26.38
N GLU A 282 -5.48 -111.42 27.48
CA GLU A 282 -5.06 -110.41 28.46
C GLU A 282 -4.00 -109.46 27.87
N ASP A 283 -3.00 -110.02 27.18
CA ASP A 283 -1.98 -109.25 26.45
C ASP A 283 -2.63 -108.34 25.38
N ILE A 284 -3.53 -108.90 24.55
CA ILE A 284 -4.26 -108.14 23.54
C ILE A 284 -5.13 -107.04 24.18
N SER A 285 -5.80 -107.32 25.30
CA SER A 285 -6.60 -106.33 26.02
C SER A 285 -5.75 -105.14 26.47
N THR A 286 -4.54 -105.41 26.97
CA THR A 286 -3.59 -104.37 27.34
C THR A 286 -3.17 -103.53 26.14
N GLN A 287 -2.93 -104.17 24.99
CA GLN A 287 -2.63 -103.46 23.73
C GLN A 287 -3.81 -102.58 23.25
N ILE A 288 -5.04 -103.07 23.37
CA ILE A 288 -6.25 -102.32 22.99
C ILE A 288 -6.46 -101.10 23.88
N ALA A 289 -6.28 -101.25 25.20
CA ALA A 289 -6.35 -100.12 26.13
C ALA A 289 -5.29 -99.05 25.80
N ALA A 290 -4.06 -99.46 25.48
CA ALA A 290 -3.02 -98.53 25.04
C ALA A 290 -3.39 -97.82 23.73
N LEU A 291 -3.97 -98.52 22.76
CA LEU A 291 -4.45 -97.93 21.50
C LEU A 291 -5.57 -96.91 21.72
N GLN A 292 -6.54 -97.21 22.60
CA GLN A 292 -7.61 -96.28 22.96
C GLN A 292 -7.06 -95.00 23.60
N GLN A 293 -6.08 -95.14 24.51
CA GLN A 293 -5.44 -93.99 25.15
C GLN A 293 -4.72 -93.12 24.11
N VAL A 294 -3.92 -93.72 23.23
CA VAL A 294 -3.21 -92.99 22.16
C VAL A 294 -4.18 -92.30 21.20
N ALA A 295 -5.30 -92.94 20.86
CA ALA A 295 -6.34 -92.32 20.05
C ALA A 295 -6.98 -91.12 20.75
N GLY A 296 -7.24 -91.21 22.06
CA GLY A 296 -7.73 -90.10 22.88
C GLY A 296 -6.76 -88.91 22.91
N ASP A 297 -5.48 -89.18 23.15
CA ASP A 297 -4.42 -88.16 23.17
C ASP A 297 -4.30 -87.48 21.80
N ALA A 298 -4.35 -88.25 20.71
CA ALA A 298 -4.34 -87.73 19.35
C ALA A 298 -5.55 -86.83 19.05
N ALA A 299 -6.76 -87.23 19.44
CA ALA A 299 -7.96 -86.42 19.28
C ALA A 299 -7.86 -85.10 20.05
N GLY A 300 -7.36 -85.14 21.29
CA GLY A 300 -7.09 -83.94 22.09
C GLY A 300 -6.12 -82.97 21.40
N ALA A 301 -5.01 -83.49 20.87
CA ALA A 301 -4.03 -82.71 20.14
C ALA A 301 -4.62 -82.07 18.87
N ILE A 302 -5.39 -82.83 18.08
CA ILE A 302 -6.05 -82.33 16.86
C ILE A 302 -7.06 -81.23 17.20
N SER A 303 -7.84 -81.38 18.27
CA SER A 303 -8.77 -80.36 18.74
C SER A 303 -8.06 -79.06 19.13
N GLY A 304 -6.92 -79.16 19.83
CA GLY A 304 -6.05 -78.02 20.16
C GLY A 304 -5.50 -77.30 18.92
N ILE A 305 -5.08 -78.06 17.90
CA ILE A 305 -4.65 -77.53 16.61
C ILE A 305 -5.81 -76.78 15.93
N GLY A 306 -7.01 -77.36 15.90
CA GLY A 306 -8.20 -76.72 15.34
C GLY A 306 -8.56 -75.41 16.06
N GLY A 307 -8.42 -75.36 17.39
CA GLY A 307 -8.57 -74.13 18.16
C GLY A 307 -7.57 -73.04 17.78
N THR A 308 -6.31 -73.42 17.58
CA THR A 308 -5.24 -72.51 17.15
C THR A 308 -5.51 -71.95 15.75
N ILE A 309 -5.95 -72.79 14.81
CA ILE A 309 -6.29 -72.36 13.44
C ILE A 309 -7.48 -71.40 13.44
N ARG A 310 -8.52 -71.65 14.25
CA ARG A 310 -9.64 -70.71 14.40
C ARG A 310 -9.19 -69.34 14.91
N ARG A 311 -8.23 -69.31 15.85
CA ARG A 311 -7.64 -68.06 16.32
C ARG A 311 -6.83 -67.35 15.24
N ILE A 312 -6.10 -68.09 14.39
CA ILE A 312 -5.44 -67.53 13.20
C ILE A 312 -6.48 -66.91 12.26
N ALA A 313 -7.59 -67.59 11.97
CA ALA A 313 -8.65 -67.06 11.10
C ALA A 313 -9.25 -65.74 11.64
N ALA A 314 -9.45 -65.64 12.97
CA ALA A 314 -9.91 -64.41 13.60
C ALA A 314 -8.90 -63.25 13.46
N ILE A 315 -7.60 -63.53 13.62
CA ILE A 315 -6.53 -62.54 13.42
C ILE A 315 -6.50 -62.07 11.96
N VAL A 316 -6.57 -62.98 10.99
CA VAL A 316 -6.61 -62.65 9.56
C VAL A 316 -7.83 -61.77 9.23
N SER A 317 -8.99 -62.05 9.82
CA SER A 317 -10.18 -61.19 9.67
C SER A 317 -9.98 -59.79 10.24
N ALA A 318 -9.31 -59.66 11.38
CA ALA A 318 -8.99 -58.36 11.97
C ALA A 318 -8.00 -57.57 11.11
N ILE A 319 -7.00 -58.25 10.54
CA ILE A 319 -6.05 -57.64 9.59
C ILE A 319 -6.79 -57.16 8.34
N ALA A 320 -7.70 -57.96 7.77
CA ALA A 320 -8.49 -57.56 6.61
C ALA A 320 -9.22 -56.22 6.83
N SER A 321 -9.91 -56.09 7.97
CA SER A 321 -10.60 -54.85 8.34
C SER A 321 -9.64 -53.67 8.57
N ALA A 322 -8.45 -53.92 9.14
CA ALA A 322 -7.43 -52.88 9.28
C ALA A 322 -6.91 -52.40 7.92
N VAL A 323 -6.71 -53.33 6.98
CA VAL A 323 -6.21 -53.05 5.63
C VAL A 323 -7.23 -52.27 4.80
N GLU A 324 -8.54 -52.58 4.89
CA GLU A 324 -9.61 -51.80 4.24
C GLU A 324 -9.65 -50.33 4.74
N ARG A 325 -9.46 -50.13 6.05
CA ARG A 325 -9.35 -48.77 6.62
C ARG A 325 -8.10 -48.06 6.11
N GLN A 326 -6.97 -48.76 6.06
CA GLN A 326 -5.72 -48.22 5.55
C GLN A 326 -5.83 -47.83 4.08
N GLU A 327 -6.48 -48.65 3.24
CA GLU A 327 -6.75 -48.33 1.83
C GLU A 327 -7.55 -47.03 1.68
N THR A 328 -8.57 -46.84 2.53
CA THR A 328 -9.40 -45.64 2.53
C THR A 328 -8.59 -44.40 2.93
N SER A 329 -7.77 -44.49 3.97
CA SER A 329 -6.88 -43.40 4.38
C SER A 329 -5.82 -43.07 3.31
N THR A 330 -5.23 -44.07 2.66
CA THR A 330 -4.26 -43.87 1.56
C THR A 330 -4.92 -43.16 0.38
N ARG A 331 -6.16 -43.53 0.03
CA ARG A 331 -6.95 -42.83 -1.01
C ARG A 331 -7.26 -41.37 -0.63
N GLU A 332 -7.50 -41.08 0.65
CA GLU A 332 -7.66 -39.70 1.14
C GLU A 332 -6.36 -38.90 1.06
N ILE A 333 -5.23 -39.50 1.43
CA ILE A 333 -3.91 -38.87 1.31
C ILE A 333 -3.63 -38.51 -0.16
N ALA A 334 -3.88 -39.43 -1.10
CA ALA A 334 -3.69 -39.18 -2.53
C ALA A 334 -4.54 -37.99 -3.04
N ARG A 335 -5.80 -37.87 -2.58
CA ARG A 335 -6.65 -36.72 -2.90
C ARG A 335 -6.08 -35.42 -2.31
N ASN A 336 -5.65 -35.44 -1.05
CA ASN A 336 -5.06 -34.28 -0.38
C ASN A 336 -3.78 -33.82 -1.07
N VAL A 337 -2.91 -34.75 -1.48
CA VAL A 337 -1.70 -34.49 -2.26
C VAL A 337 -2.03 -33.72 -3.55
N THR A 338 -3.07 -34.17 -4.28
CA THR A 338 -3.52 -33.48 -5.51
C THR A 338 -3.99 -32.05 -5.20
N GLN A 339 -4.79 -31.87 -4.16
CA GLN A 339 -5.27 -30.55 -3.74
C GLN A 339 -4.13 -29.62 -3.30
N VAL A 340 -3.15 -30.13 -2.57
CA VAL A 340 -1.97 -29.35 -2.16
C VAL A 340 -1.16 -28.96 -3.39
N ASN A 341 -0.99 -29.85 -4.37
CA ASN A 341 -0.28 -29.52 -5.61
C ASN A 341 -0.95 -28.36 -6.36
N ASP A 342 -2.28 -28.40 -6.52
CA ASP A 342 -3.05 -27.30 -7.11
C ASP A 342 -2.91 -25.99 -6.32
N GLY A 343 -2.98 -26.05 -4.99
CA GLY A 343 -2.76 -24.90 -4.12
C GLY A 343 -1.35 -24.30 -4.29
N THR A 344 -0.34 -25.16 -4.42
CA THR A 344 1.06 -24.74 -4.60
C THR A 344 1.24 -24.04 -5.96
N ARG A 345 0.59 -24.55 -7.02
CA ARG A 345 0.58 -23.91 -8.34
C ARG A 345 -0.04 -22.51 -8.31
N VAL A 346 -1.15 -22.34 -7.59
CA VAL A 346 -1.81 -21.03 -7.41
C VAL A 346 -0.90 -20.06 -6.63
N VAL A 347 -0.21 -20.53 -5.58
CA VAL A 347 0.75 -19.70 -4.84
C VAL A 347 1.90 -19.25 -5.72
N THR A 348 2.45 -20.12 -6.57
CA THR A 348 3.50 -19.75 -7.53
C THR A 348 3.01 -18.68 -8.52
N GLU A 349 1.80 -18.81 -9.06
CA GLU A 349 1.22 -17.79 -9.94
C GLU A 349 1.07 -16.43 -9.22
N HIS A 350 0.62 -16.44 -7.96
CA HIS A 350 0.52 -15.22 -7.16
C HIS A 350 1.89 -14.58 -6.89
N ALA A 351 2.93 -15.39 -6.65
CA ALA A 351 4.29 -14.90 -6.48
C ALA A 351 4.83 -14.24 -7.76
N ASP A 352 4.63 -14.85 -8.92
CA ASP A 352 5.04 -14.28 -10.22
C ASP A 352 4.31 -12.96 -10.52
N ARG A 353 3.01 -12.89 -10.21
CA ARG A 353 2.22 -11.66 -10.34
C ARG A 353 2.71 -10.57 -9.38
N ALA A 354 3.06 -10.93 -8.14
CA ALA A 354 3.61 -9.99 -7.17
C ALA A 354 4.98 -9.47 -7.62
N LEU A 355 5.83 -10.33 -8.20
CA LEU A 355 7.12 -9.93 -8.77
C LEU A 355 6.95 -8.94 -9.93
N THR A 356 5.98 -9.20 -10.82
CA THR A 356 5.64 -8.30 -11.94
C THR A 356 5.17 -6.94 -11.41
N LYS A 357 4.29 -6.93 -10.41
CA LYS A 357 3.77 -5.69 -9.79
C LYS A 357 4.85 -4.92 -9.04
N ALA A 358 5.76 -5.61 -8.37
CA ALA A 358 6.92 -5.00 -7.76
C ALA A 358 7.82 -4.34 -8.82
N SER A 359 8.06 -5.00 -9.96
CA SER A 359 8.83 -4.41 -11.05
C SER A 359 8.17 -3.16 -11.63
N GLU A 360 6.84 -3.17 -11.83
CA GLU A 360 6.07 -1.98 -12.25
C GLU A 360 6.22 -0.84 -11.24
N ALA A 361 6.06 -1.12 -9.94
CA ALA A 361 6.18 -0.12 -8.88
C ALA A 361 7.61 0.47 -8.79
N SER A 362 8.65 -0.33 -9.00
CA SER A 362 10.03 0.14 -9.10
C SER A 362 10.21 1.10 -10.28
N GLY A 363 9.62 0.79 -11.45
CA GLY A 363 9.63 1.69 -12.60
C GLY A 363 8.92 3.02 -12.31
N MET A 364 7.75 2.97 -11.68
CA MET A 364 7.02 4.17 -11.27
C MET A 364 7.81 5.03 -10.27
N ALA A 365 8.55 4.40 -9.35
CA ALA A 365 9.42 5.09 -8.43
C ALA A 365 10.61 5.76 -9.13
N GLU A 366 11.16 5.15 -10.17
CA GLU A 366 12.22 5.73 -11.00
C GLU A 366 11.69 6.92 -11.82
N ASP A 367 10.54 6.77 -12.47
CA ASP A 367 9.87 7.85 -13.20
C ASP A 367 9.54 9.04 -12.28
N GLY A 368 9.02 8.76 -11.09
CA GLY A 368 8.72 9.78 -10.08
C GLY A 368 9.97 10.57 -9.66
N ARG A 369 11.10 9.88 -9.41
CA ARG A 369 12.39 10.54 -9.14
C ARG A 369 12.83 11.41 -10.31
N ALA A 370 12.69 10.93 -11.55
CA ALA A 370 13.04 11.71 -12.74
C ALA A 370 12.18 12.98 -12.89
N VAL A 371 10.88 12.92 -12.57
CA VAL A 371 10.00 14.10 -12.53
C VAL A 371 10.47 15.09 -11.46
N VAL A 372 10.82 14.62 -10.26
CA VAL A 372 11.35 15.47 -9.18
C VAL A 372 12.62 16.19 -9.60
N THR A 373 13.58 15.49 -10.23
CA THR A 373 14.81 16.10 -10.73
C THR A 373 14.54 17.20 -11.77
N ARG A 374 13.62 16.95 -12.72
CA ARG A 374 13.22 17.97 -13.70
C ARG A 374 12.54 19.17 -13.05
N LEU A 375 11.66 18.92 -12.08
CA LEU A 375 10.93 19.98 -11.38
C LEU A 375 11.86 20.87 -10.55
N ALA A 376 12.85 20.28 -9.89
CA ALA A 376 13.90 21.02 -9.19
C ALA A 376 14.66 21.94 -10.15
N GLY A 377 15.05 21.42 -11.34
CA GLY A 377 15.70 22.22 -12.37
C GLY A 377 14.83 23.37 -12.91
N HIS A 378 13.54 23.15 -13.16
CA HIS A 378 12.62 24.20 -13.59
C HIS A 378 12.38 25.26 -12.51
N THR A 379 12.34 24.86 -11.25
CA THR A 379 12.14 25.79 -10.12
C THR A 379 13.36 26.71 -9.96
N GLU A 380 14.56 26.17 -10.12
CA GLU A 380 15.79 26.96 -10.07
C GLU A 380 15.90 27.93 -11.25
N ALA A 381 15.62 27.46 -12.48
CA ALA A 381 15.60 28.32 -13.65
C ALA A 381 14.57 29.46 -13.54
N LEU A 382 13.39 29.18 -12.96
CA LEU A 382 12.38 30.21 -12.70
C LEU A 382 12.89 31.27 -11.70
N ARG A 383 13.62 30.84 -10.66
CA ARG A 383 14.24 31.74 -9.67
C ARG A 383 15.27 32.66 -10.34
N GLU A 384 16.16 32.11 -11.16
CA GLU A 384 17.17 32.88 -11.89
C GLU A 384 16.54 33.87 -12.88
N HIS A 385 15.56 33.43 -13.67
CA HIS A 385 14.85 34.30 -14.62
C HIS A 385 14.10 35.43 -13.92
N LEU A 386 13.50 35.17 -12.76
CA LEU A 386 12.81 36.19 -11.97
C LEU A 386 13.79 37.23 -11.41
N GLU A 387 14.92 36.77 -10.86
CA GLU A 387 15.97 37.66 -10.33
C GLU A 387 16.50 38.57 -11.43
N SER A 388 16.78 38.03 -12.62
CA SER A 388 17.16 38.81 -13.80
C SER A 388 16.09 39.82 -14.19
N PHE A 389 14.83 39.40 -14.32
CA PHE A 389 13.73 40.26 -14.73
C PHE A 389 13.47 41.42 -13.75
N ILE A 390 13.58 41.17 -12.44
CA ILE A 390 13.43 42.22 -11.42
C ILE A 390 14.58 43.22 -11.49
N ASN A 391 15.81 42.74 -11.68
CA ASN A 391 16.96 43.61 -11.85
C ASN A 391 16.80 44.51 -13.09
N ASP A 392 16.35 43.97 -14.21
CA ASP A 392 16.07 44.74 -15.43
C ASP A 392 14.96 45.78 -15.22
N MET A 393 13.88 45.40 -14.54
CA MET A 393 12.75 46.30 -14.24
C MET A 393 13.08 47.40 -13.23
N ARG A 394 14.06 47.18 -12.35
CA ARG A 394 14.58 48.21 -11.41
C ARG A 394 15.58 49.15 -12.10
N ALA A 395 16.28 48.67 -13.12
CA ALA A 395 17.21 49.47 -13.93
C ALA A 395 16.51 50.36 -14.96
N ALA A 396 15.28 50.00 -15.38
CA ALA A 396 14.41 50.76 -16.29
C ALA A 396 13.45 51.74 -15.58
#